data_AF-A0A392PFR7-F1
#
_entry.id   AF-A0A392PFR7-F1
#
_cell.length_a   1.000
_cell.length_b   1.000
_cell.length_c   1.000
_cell.angle_alpha   90.00
_cell.angle_beta   90.00
_cell.angle_gamma   90.00
#
_symmetry.space_group_name_H-M   'P 1'
#
loop_
_entity.id
_entity.type
_entity.pdbx_description
1 polymer ?
#
loop_
_entity_poly.entity_id
_entity_poly.type
_entity_poly.pdbx_seq_one_letter_code
_entity_poly.pdbx_strand_id
1 'polypeptide(L)' 'MDLAMKVAEAVHVLNHDTQSCNRVAANQWLVQFQQTHAAWDVATNILTSDHRHPLASNFELEFFAAQILKRK' A
#
# COMPACT_ATOMS: atom_id res chain seq x y z
N MET A 1 10.50 -11.27 -0.19
CA MET A 1 9.36 -10.56 0.44
C MET A 1 8.60 -9.89 -0.68
N ASP A 2 7.33 -10.25 -0.86
CA ASP A 2 6.48 -9.65 -1.88
C ASP A 2 6.28 -8.16 -1.58
N LEU A 3 6.61 -7.29 -2.54
CA LEU A 3 6.57 -5.83 -2.33
C LEU A 3 5.14 -5.37 -2.03
N ALA A 4 4.13 -6.07 -2.57
CA ALA A 4 2.72 -5.84 -2.28
C ALA A 4 2.38 -6.12 -0.80
N MET A 5 3.00 -7.14 -0.18
CA MET A 5 2.80 -7.46 1.23
C MET A 5 3.35 -6.36 2.15
N LYS A 6 4.52 -5.78 1.79
CA LYS A 6 5.09 -4.63 2.52
C LYS A 6 4.22 -3.38 2.42
N VAL A 7 3.66 -3.12 1.24
CA VAL A 7 2.71 -2.01 1.05
C VAL A 7 1.47 -2.22 1.89
N ALA A 8 0.91 -3.43 1.90
CA ALA A 8 -0.25 -3.77 2.73
C ALA A 8 0.02 -3.53 4.22
N GLU A 9 1.17 -3.97 4.72
CA GLU A 9 1.59 -3.76 6.10
C GLU A 9 1.76 -2.28 6.42
N ALA A 10 2.45 -1.52 5.57
CA ALA A 10 2.66 -0.09 5.79
C ALA A 10 1.35 0.71 5.74
N VAL A 11 0.41 0.37 4.86
CA VAL A 11 -0.92 0.98 4.83
C VAL A 11 -1.69 0.64 6.11
N HIS A 12 -1.64 -0.63 6.55
CA HIS A 12 -2.30 -1.04 7.78
C HIS A 12 -1.73 -0.31 9.01
N VAL A 13 -0.40 -0.22 9.14
CA VAL A 13 0.26 0.51 10.23
C VAL A 13 -0.11 1.98 10.19
N LEU A 14 -0.13 2.61 9.00
CA LEU A 14 -0.50 4.01 8.85
C LEU A 14 -1.92 4.31 9.39
N ASN A 15 -2.88 3.41 9.16
CA ASN A 15 -4.29 3.64 9.51
C ASN A 15 -4.69 3.08 10.89
N HIS A 16 -4.05 2.03 11.38
CA HIS A 16 -4.50 1.30 12.58
C HIS A 16 -3.50 1.29 13.74
N ASP A 17 -2.23 1.66 13.55
CA ASP A 17 -1.26 1.63 14.65
C ASP A 17 -1.56 2.74 15.68
N THR A 18 -1.58 2.37 16.95
CA THR A 18 -1.87 3.29 18.07
C THR A 18 -0.72 4.28 18.31
N GLN A 19 0.53 3.89 18.01
CA GLN A 19 1.73 4.69 18.18
C GLN A 19 1.94 5.63 17.00
N SER A 20 2.02 6.93 17.28
CA SER A 20 2.25 7.94 16.25
C SER A 20 3.59 7.78 15.53
N CYS A 21 4.63 7.30 16.21
CA CYS A 21 5.94 7.08 15.60
C CYS A 21 5.88 6.03 14.48
N ASN A 22 5.11 4.95 14.67
CA ASN A 22 4.98 3.88 13.68
C ASN A 22 4.19 4.36 12.47
N ARG A 23 3.11 5.12 12.69
CA ARG A 23 2.34 5.76 11.60
C ARG A 23 3.21 6.72 10.78
N VAL A 24 4.05 7.53 11.43
CA VAL A 24 4.97 8.46 10.74
C VAL A 24 5.99 7.70 9.90
N ALA A 25 6.60 6.65 10.46
CA ALA A 25 7.56 5.82 9.75
C ALA A 25 6.92 5.12 8.52
N ALA A 26 5.72 4.55 8.69
CA ALA A 26 4.97 3.95 7.60
C ALA A 26 4.62 4.97 6.51
N ASN A 27 4.16 6.17 6.88
CA ASN A 27 3.87 7.23 5.92
C ASN A 27 5.10 7.65 5.13
N GLN A 28 6.26 7.83 5.79
CA GLN A 28 7.51 8.19 5.13
C GLN A 28 7.92 7.13 4.11
N TRP A 29 7.82 5.85 4.49
CA TRP A 29 8.11 4.75 3.59
C TRP A 29 7.15 4.71 2.39
N LEU A 30 5.84 4.89 2.61
CA LEU A 30 4.84 4.92 1.54
C LEU A 30 5.05 6.09 0.56
N VAL A 31 5.45 7.27 1.06
CA VAL A 31 5.79 8.43 0.22
C VAL A 31 7.03 8.15 -0.64
N GLN A 32 8.06 7.53 -0.08
CA GLN A 32 9.24 7.12 -0.84
C GLN A 32 8.89 6.04 -1.87
N PHE A 33 8.08 5.06 -1.48
CA PHE A 33 7.63 3.99 -2.35
C PHE A 33 6.89 4.53 -3.59
N GLN A 34 6.01 5.53 -3.41
CA GLN A 34 5.28 6.18 -4.51
C GLN A 34 6.19 6.77 -5.60
N GLN A 35 7.41 7.18 -5.25
CA GLN A 35 8.38 7.75 -6.20
C GLN A 35 9.11 6.68 -7.01
N THR A 36 9.00 5.41 -6.62
CA THR A 36 9.66 4.30 -7.33
C THR A 36 8.89 3.90 -8.60
N HIS A 37 9.59 3.26 -9.54
CA HIS A 37 8.93 2.66 -10.70
C HIS A 37 8.01 1.50 -10.30
N ALA A 38 8.46 0.70 -9.32
CA ALA A 38 7.74 -0.47 -8.82
C ALA A 38 6.35 -0.14 -8.24
N ALA A 39 6.09 1.13 -7.90
CA ALA A 39 4.77 1.58 -7.47
C ALA A 39 3.68 1.31 -8.52
N TRP A 40 4.00 1.42 -9.82
CA TRP A 40 3.06 1.10 -10.90
C TRP A 40 2.68 -0.38 -10.85
N ASP A 41 3.69 -1.25 -10.93
CA ASP A 41 3.50 -2.69 -11.03
C ASP A 41 2.78 -3.26 -9.80
N VAL A 42 3.16 -2.78 -8.61
CA VAL A 42 2.53 -3.19 -7.36
C VAL A 42 1.09 -2.69 -7.25
N ALA A 43 0.81 -1.44 -7.60
CA ALA A 43 -0.55 -0.90 -7.54
C ALA A 43 -1.48 -1.61 -8.52
N THR A 44 -1.01 -1.89 -9.74
CA THR A 44 -1.75 -2.71 -10.70
C THR A 44 -1.97 -4.11 -10.14
N ASN A 45 -0.93 -4.78 -9.64
CA ASN A 45 -1.04 -6.12 -9.07
C ASN A 45 -2.04 -6.17 -7.91
N ILE A 46 -2.04 -5.19 -7.00
CA ILE A 46 -3.00 -5.08 -5.90
C ILE A 46 -4.45 -5.03 -6.43
N LEU A 47 -4.71 -4.18 -7.43
CA LEU A 47 -6.06 -3.97 -7.97
C LEU A 47 -6.54 -5.10 -8.90
N THR A 48 -5.62 -5.81 -9.55
CA THR A 48 -5.95 -6.91 -10.47
C THR A 48 -5.87 -8.28 -9.82
N SER A 49 -5.35 -8.36 -8.59
CA SER A 49 -5.32 -9.62 -7.83
C SER A 49 -6.74 -10.12 -7.60
N ASP A 50 -6.96 -11.41 -7.86
CA ASP A 50 -8.25 -12.04 -7.65
C ASP A 50 -8.66 -11.90 -6.17
N HIS A 51 -9.92 -11.56 -5.91
CA HIS A 51 -10.43 -11.17 -4.57
C HIS A 51 -10.42 -12.31 -3.55
N ARG A 52 -9.84 -13.44 -3.92
CA ARG A 52 -9.60 -14.62 -3.08
C ARG A 52 -8.38 -14.45 -2.16
N HIS A 53 -7.54 -13.43 -2.37
CA HIS A 53 -6.45 -13.11 -1.45
C HIS A 53 -6.95 -12.22 -0.30
N PRO A 54 -6.51 -12.47 0.97
CA PRO A 54 -6.90 -11.66 2.14
C PRO A 54 -6.64 -10.15 2.01
N LEU A 55 -5.74 -9.78 1.10
CA LEU A 55 -5.40 -8.39 0.79
C LEU A 55 -6.49 -7.64 0.01
N ALA A 56 -7.34 -8.36 -0.75
CA ALA A 56 -8.39 -7.79 -1.60
C ALA A 56 -9.71 -7.51 -0.85
N SER A 57 -9.76 -7.73 0.47
CA SER A 57 -10.83 -7.18 1.33
C SER A 57 -10.38 -5.91 2.04
N ASN A 58 -9.18 -5.41 1.74
CA ASN A 58 -8.61 -4.24 2.40
C ASN A 58 -8.84 -2.99 1.54
N PHE A 59 -10.02 -2.39 1.68
CA PHE A 59 -10.42 -1.17 0.94
C PHE A 59 -9.39 -0.04 1.04
N GLU A 60 -8.67 0.07 2.17
CA GLU A 60 -7.62 1.07 2.36
C GLU A 60 -6.41 0.83 1.44
N LEU A 61 -6.06 -0.44 1.23
CA LEU A 61 -4.96 -0.85 0.35
C LEU A 61 -5.31 -0.64 -1.12
N GLU A 62 -6.54 -0.99 -1.51
CA GLU A 62 -7.05 -0.74 -2.87
C GLU A 62 -7.14 0.76 -3.16
N PHE A 63 -7.66 1.55 -2.21
CA PHE A 63 -7.71 2.99 -2.33
C PHE A 63 -6.32 3.58 -2.50
N PHE A 64 -5.35 3.13 -1.70
CA PHE A 64 -3.95 3.54 -1.83
C PHE A 64 -3.40 3.20 -3.23
N ALA A 65 -3.59 1.97 -3.71
CA ALA A 65 -3.16 1.55 -5.03
C ALA A 65 -3.80 2.39 -6.16
N ALA A 66 -5.10 2.66 -6.08
CA ALA A 66 -5.79 3.51 -7.06
C ALA A 66 -5.26 4.95 -7.05
N GLN A 67 -4.93 5.52 -5.87
CA GLN A 67 -4.33 6.85 -5.77
C GLN A 67 -2.93 6.91 -6.38
N ILE A 68 -2.14 5.84 -6.28
CA ILE A 68 -0.83 5.75 -6.96
C ILE A 68 -1.02 5.87 -8.47
N LEU A 69 -1.91 5.05 -9.04
CA LEU A 69 -2.13 5.02 -10.49
C LEU A 69 -2.70 6.35 -11.03
N LYS A 70 -3.49 7.07 -10.22
CA LYS A 70 -4.03 8.38 -10.60
C LYS A 70 -2.97 9.49 -10.66
N ARG A 71 -1.95 9.42 -9.81
CA ARG A 71 -0.96 10.51 -9.63
C ARG A 71 0.24 10.39 -10.54
N LYS A 72 0.45 9.23 -11.14
CA LYS A 72 1.56 8.96 -12.04
C LYS A 72 1.09 9.01 -13.49
#